data_AF-A0A257M7R0-F1
#
_entry.id   AF-A0A257M7R0-F1
#
_cell.length_a   1.000
_cell.length_b   1.000
_cell.length_c   1.000
_cell.angle_alpha   90.00
_cell.angle_beta   90.00
_cell.angle_gamma   90.00
#
_symmetry.space_group_name_H-M   'P 1'
#
loop_
_entity.id
_entity.type
_entity.pdbx_description
1 polymer ?
#
loop_
_entity_poly.entity_id
_entity_poly.type
_entity_poly.pdbx_seq_one_letter_code
_entity_poly.pdbx_strand_id
1 'polypeptide(L)'
;MKIESRALFREIVRSFVVCNTPKSLFKSIRKTSSFQTVFEDYSLAEIKAKYNTITARHVFTPLTFALAYTLLIAACSRYEDCGGLDPTLLPWGKEMSEFAAQDRDNTSILILPSQTPQPRLQLSYSDRPFIMDSKGTTTPKIIV
;
A
#
# COMPACT_ATOMS: atom_id res chain seq x y z
N MET A 1 21.56 15.34 6.56
CA MET A 1 20.25 14.90 7.09
C MET A 1 19.23 15.09 5.98
N LYS A 2 18.83 14.01 5.29
CA LYS A 2 18.06 14.09 4.04
C LYS A 2 16.65 14.66 4.26
N ILE A 3 16.27 15.57 3.38
CA ILE A 3 14.97 16.30 3.35
C ILE A 3 13.80 15.37 2.95
N GLU A 4 14.08 14.13 2.55
CA GLU A 4 13.10 13.10 2.16
C GLU A 4 12.05 12.81 3.26
N SER A 5 12.37 13.03 4.53
CA SER A 5 11.48 12.63 5.62
C SER A 5 10.23 13.50 5.79
N ARG A 6 10.29 14.81 5.53
CA ARG A 6 9.16 15.73 5.84
C ARG A 6 7.94 15.54 4.93
N ALA A 7 8.16 15.27 3.65
CA ALA A 7 7.07 15.06 2.70
C ALA A 7 6.34 13.74 2.99
N LEU A 8 7.12 12.68 3.22
CA LEU A 8 6.66 11.37 3.67
C LEU A 8 5.79 11.49 4.94
N PHE A 9 6.28 12.17 5.98
CA PHE A 9 5.51 12.31 7.22
C PHE A 9 4.20 13.10 7.05
N ARG A 10 4.17 14.12 6.18
CA ARG A 10 2.94 14.86 5.90
C ARG A 10 1.88 13.99 5.26
N GLU A 11 2.28 13.02 4.44
CA GLU A 11 1.38 12.06 3.82
C GLU A 11 0.65 11.22 4.89
N ILE A 12 1.42 10.65 5.83
CA ILE A 12 0.84 9.83 6.91
C ILE A 12 -0.09 10.64 7.81
N VAL A 13 0.28 11.88 8.16
CA VAL A 13 -0.56 12.75 8.99
C VAL A 13 -1.88 13.07 8.28
N ARG A 14 -1.85 13.34 6.98
CA ARG A 14 -3.08 13.57 6.20
C ARG A 14 -3.98 12.34 6.21
N SER A 15 -3.41 11.15 5.98
CA SER A 15 -4.16 9.90 6.08
C SER A 15 -4.77 9.70 7.46
N PHE A 16 -4.04 10.03 8.52
CA PHE A 16 -4.54 9.95 9.89
C PHE A 16 -5.72 10.89 10.16
N VAL A 17 -5.61 12.16 9.75
CA VAL A 17 -6.66 13.17 9.98
C VAL A 17 -7.94 12.86 9.20
N VAL A 18 -7.84 12.27 8.01
CA VAL A 18 -9.01 11.98 7.15
C VAL A 18 -9.74 10.69 7.57
N CYS A 19 -9.06 9.75 8.23
CA CYS A 19 -9.62 8.45 8.55
C CYS A 19 -10.29 8.42 9.94
N ASN A 20 -11.62 8.45 9.98
CA ASN A 20 -12.41 8.37 11.22
C ASN A 20 -12.62 6.94 11.78
N THR A 21 -12.05 5.90 11.17
CA THR A 21 -12.18 4.51 11.66
C THR A 21 -10.87 3.73 11.58
N PRO A 22 -10.66 2.73 12.47
CA PRO A 22 -9.46 1.89 12.46
C PRO A 22 -9.20 1.22 11.11
N LYS A 23 -10.24 0.64 10.50
CA LYS A 23 -10.12 -0.07 9.21
C LYS A 23 -9.78 0.88 8.05
N SER A 24 -10.35 2.09 8.03
CA SER A 24 -10.04 3.11 7.03
C SER A 24 -8.59 3.58 7.18
N LEU A 25 -8.18 3.84 8.42
CA LEU A 25 -6.83 4.27 8.74
C LEU A 25 -5.78 3.23 8.35
N PHE A 26 -6.01 1.95 8.66
CA PHE A 26 -5.15 0.84 8.23
C PHE A 26 -4.92 0.84 6.72
N LYS A 27 -6.02 0.86 5.95
CA LYS A 27 -5.97 0.85 4.47
C LYS A 27 -5.25 2.09 3.92
N SER A 28 -5.45 3.24 4.52
CA SER A 28 -4.81 4.48 4.09
C SER A 28 -3.31 4.48 4.40
N ILE A 29 -2.90 4.09 5.61
CA ILE A 29 -1.48 4.02 5.99
C ILE A 29 -0.72 3.06 5.07
N ARG A 30 -1.26 1.89 4.76
CA ARG A 30 -0.60 0.91 3.88
C ARG A 30 -0.35 1.40 2.46
N LYS A 31 -1.12 2.37 1.99
CA LYS A 31 -0.94 2.98 0.66
C LYS A 31 0.10 4.10 0.66
N THR A 32 0.54 4.55 1.83
CA THR A 32 1.54 5.62 1.92
C THR A 32 2.91 5.11 1.55
N SER A 33 3.68 5.96 0.87
CA SER A 33 5.08 5.68 0.55
C SER A 33 5.94 5.46 1.81
N SER A 34 5.54 6.06 2.94
CA SER A 34 6.20 5.86 4.24
C SER A 34 6.06 4.43 4.77
N PHE A 35 4.91 3.81 4.55
CA PHE A 35 4.72 2.42 4.93
C PHE A 35 5.65 1.52 4.13
N GLN A 36 5.77 1.73 2.81
CA GLN A 36 6.68 0.95 1.96
C GLN A 36 8.13 1.09 2.41
N THR A 37 8.61 2.32 2.64
CA THR A 37 9.97 2.57 3.16
C THR A 37 10.22 1.85 4.48
N VAL A 38 9.29 1.91 5.44
CA VAL A 38 9.47 1.23 6.74
C VAL A 38 9.40 -0.30 6.57
N PHE A 39 8.52 -0.80 5.70
CA PHE A 39 8.33 -2.22 5.48
C PHE A 39 9.55 -2.87 4.82
N GLU A 40 10.14 -2.19 3.82
CA GLU A 40 11.24 -2.70 2.99
C GLU A 40 12.62 -2.37 3.58
N ASP A 41 12.85 -1.12 3.99
CA ASP A 41 14.21 -0.63 4.28
C ASP A 41 14.60 -0.73 5.76
N TYR A 42 13.63 -0.75 6.68
CA TYR A 42 13.94 -0.74 8.12
C TYR A 42 14.11 -2.16 8.65
N SER A 43 15.12 -2.34 9.50
CA SER A 43 15.31 -3.57 10.28
C SER A 43 14.33 -3.64 11.45
N LEU A 44 14.06 -4.85 11.95
CA LEU A 44 13.21 -5.04 13.14
C LEU A 44 13.73 -4.24 14.35
N ALA A 45 15.05 -4.18 14.53
CA ALA A 45 15.67 -3.44 15.63
C ALA A 45 15.38 -1.93 15.52
N GLU A 46 15.48 -1.36 14.32
CA GLU A 46 15.16 0.06 14.09
C GLU A 46 13.67 0.36 14.30
N ILE A 47 12.79 -0.55 13.84
CA ILE A 47 11.35 -0.43 14.05
C ILE A 47 11.05 -0.42 15.55
N LYS A 48 11.59 -1.39 16.31
CA LYS A 48 11.45 -1.46 17.78
C LYS A 48 11.95 -0.22 18.48
N ALA A 49 13.18 0.19 18.17
CA ALA A 49 13.79 1.35 18.81
C ALA A 49 12.94 2.62 18.58
N LYS A 50 12.48 2.85 17.35
CA LYS A 50 11.65 4.00 17.01
C LYS A 50 10.26 3.92 17.64
N TYR A 51 9.63 2.75 17.59
CA TYR A 51 8.31 2.53 18.18
C TYR A 51 8.32 2.83 19.68
N ASN A 52 9.23 2.18 20.42
CA ASN A 52 9.36 2.36 21.87
C ASN A 52 9.71 3.82 22.24
N THR A 53 10.55 4.48 21.44
CA THR A 53 10.88 5.89 21.66
C THR A 53 9.68 6.82 21.49
N ILE A 54 8.73 6.47 20.61
CA ILE A 54 7.52 7.26 20.38
C ILE A 54 6.47 6.95 21.44
N THR A 55 6.23 5.67 21.75
CA THR A 55 5.21 5.24 22.71
C THR A 55 5.57 5.53 24.17
N ALA A 56 6.85 5.69 24.49
CA ALA A 56 7.30 6.15 25.80
C ALA A 56 6.99 7.65 26.07
N ARG A 57 6.51 8.41 25.08
CA ARG A 57 6.22 9.84 25.26
C ARG A 57 4.84 10.04 25.90
N HIS A 58 4.75 10.95 26.86
CA HIS A 58 3.47 11.31 27.49
C HIS A 58 2.51 12.09 26.58
N VAL A 59 3.02 12.72 25.52
CA VAL A 59 2.21 13.53 24.59
C VAL A 59 2.42 13.04 23.18
N PHE A 60 1.33 12.58 22.57
CA PHE A 60 1.30 12.22 21.17
C PHE A 60 0.75 13.37 20.34
N THR A 61 1.59 13.89 19.45
CA THR A 61 1.13 14.68 18.31
C THR A 61 0.46 13.76 17.28
N PRO A 62 -0.42 14.28 16.40
CA PRO A 62 -0.96 13.50 15.28
C PRO A 62 0.14 12.85 14.42
N LEU A 63 1.29 13.52 14.32
CA LEU A 63 2.44 13.04 13.55
C LEU A 63 3.14 11.85 14.21
N THR A 64 3.36 11.92 15.53
CA THR A 64 3.92 10.80 16.28
C THR A 64 2.95 9.61 16.33
N PHE A 65 1.64 9.86 16.42
CA PHE A 65 0.63 8.81 16.31
C PHE A 65 0.70 8.11 14.97
N ALA A 66 0.62 8.87 13.89
CA ALA A 66 0.66 8.35 12.53
C ALA A 66 1.90 7.48 12.29
N LEU A 67 3.08 7.94 12.75
CA LEU A 67 4.32 7.18 12.65
C LEU A 67 4.31 5.90 13.49
N ALA A 68 3.82 5.95 14.73
CA ALA A 68 3.73 4.77 15.59
C ALA A 68 2.83 3.69 14.96
N TYR A 69 1.70 4.09 14.36
CA TYR A 69 0.84 3.17 13.61
C TYR A 69 1.53 2.60 12.37
N THR A 70 2.27 3.42 11.60
CA THR A 70 3.03 2.91 10.45
C THR A 70 4.06 1.86 10.86
N LEU A 71 4.80 2.10 11.94
CA LEU A 71 5.78 1.16 12.49
C LEU A 71 5.12 -0.14 12.98
N LEU A 72 4.00 -0.03 13.71
CA LEU A 72 3.26 -1.18 14.21
C LEU A 72 2.72 -2.04 13.06
N ILE A 73 2.05 -1.42 12.09
CA ILE A 73 1.46 -2.14 10.95
C ILE A 73 2.57 -2.81 10.13
N ALA A 74 3.69 -2.13 9.88
CA ALA A 74 4.81 -2.72 9.15
C ALA A 74 5.41 -3.93 9.88
N ALA A 75 5.55 -3.84 11.21
CA ALA A 75 6.02 -4.95 12.02
C ALA A 75 5.05 -6.15 11.99
N CYS A 76 3.75 -5.90 12.18
CA CYS A 76 2.71 -6.93 12.13
C CYS A 76 2.56 -7.58 10.75
N SER A 77 2.79 -6.84 9.68
CA SER A 77 2.75 -7.37 8.32
C SER A 77 3.97 -8.20 7.95
N ARG A 78 5.14 -7.98 8.58
CA ARG A 78 6.40 -8.63 8.20
C ARG A 78 6.87 -9.71 9.17
N TYR A 79 6.54 -9.62 10.44
CA TYR A 79 7.04 -10.49 11.50
C TYR A 79 5.90 -11.16 12.26
N GLU A 80 6.14 -12.36 12.77
CA GLU A 80 5.25 -13.00 13.74
C GLU A 80 5.15 -12.19 15.02
N ASP A 81 3.98 -12.24 15.66
CA ASP A 81 3.68 -11.51 16.90
C ASP A 81 4.01 -10.01 16.81
N CYS A 82 3.85 -9.40 15.64
CA CYS A 82 4.24 -8.02 15.37
C CYS A 82 5.71 -7.71 15.71
N GLY A 83 6.57 -8.73 15.67
CA GLY A 83 7.96 -8.65 16.09
C GLY A 83 8.14 -8.45 17.59
N GLY A 84 7.13 -8.66 18.44
CA GLY A 84 7.17 -8.38 19.88
C GLY A 84 6.99 -6.90 20.22
N LEU A 85 6.36 -6.12 19.35
CA LEU A 85 5.84 -4.80 19.71
C LEU A 85 4.54 -4.95 20.49
N ASP A 86 4.33 -4.10 21.51
CA ASP A 86 3.06 -4.09 22.26
C ASP A 86 2.03 -3.17 21.57
N PRO A 87 1.00 -3.72 20.90
CA PRO A 87 0.00 -2.91 20.21
C PRO A 87 -0.92 -2.12 21.15
N THR A 88 -0.99 -2.47 22.43
CA THR A 88 -1.92 -1.85 23.39
C THR A 88 -1.52 -0.42 23.77
N LEU A 89 -0.29 -0.02 23.45
CA LEU A 89 0.23 1.32 23.67
C LEU A 89 -0.39 2.38 22.74
N LEU A 90 -1.18 1.95 21.74
CA LEU A 90 -1.92 2.83 20.83
C LEU A 90 -3.43 2.58 20.93
N PRO A 91 -4.29 3.63 20.88
CA PRO A 91 -5.74 3.50 21.05
C PRO A 91 -6.44 2.47 20.16
N TRP A 92 -5.95 2.26 18.94
CA TRP A 92 -6.46 1.26 17.99
C TRP A 92 -5.40 0.22 17.61
N GLY A 93 -4.31 0.11 18.37
CA GLY A 93 -3.19 -0.71 17.97
C GLY A 93 -3.55 -2.20 17.93
N LYS A 94 -4.44 -2.66 18.83
CA LYS A 94 -4.93 -4.04 18.82
C LYS A 94 -5.72 -4.34 17.54
N GLU A 95 -6.69 -3.51 17.19
CA GLU A 95 -7.47 -3.64 15.95
C GLU A 95 -6.57 -3.58 14.70
N MET A 96 -5.55 -2.71 14.71
CA MET A 96 -4.57 -2.63 13.62
C MET A 96 -3.74 -3.90 13.48
N SER A 97 -3.32 -4.50 14.59
CA SER A 97 -2.59 -5.77 14.60
C SER A 97 -3.44 -6.91 14.06
N GLU A 98 -4.73 -6.95 14.41
CA GLU A 98 -5.70 -7.93 13.91
C GLU A 98 -5.93 -7.76 12.40
N PHE A 99 -6.09 -6.52 11.91
CA PHE A 99 -6.18 -6.27 10.47
C PHE A 99 -4.91 -6.64 9.72
N ALA A 100 -3.73 -6.39 10.29
CA ALA A 100 -2.46 -6.78 9.69
C ALA A 100 -2.30 -8.30 9.61
N ALA A 101 -2.70 -9.03 10.65
CA ALA A 101 -2.69 -10.49 10.67
C ALA A 101 -3.64 -11.08 9.63
N GLN A 102 -4.90 -10.60 9.59
CA GLN A 102 -5.88 -11.02 8.56
C GLN A 102 -5.43 -10.71 7.14
N ASP A 103 -4.68 -9.62 6.93
CA ASP A 103 -4.15 -9.28 5.62
C ASP A 103 -2.96 -10.14 5.21
N ARG A 104 -2.11 -10.54 6.17
CA ARG A 104 -1.04 -11.52 5.96
C ARG A 104 -1.59 -12.87 5.49
N ASP A 105 -2.72 -13.28 6.05
CA ASP A 105 -3.45 -14.49 5.64
C ASP A 105 -4.11 -14.35 4.26
N ASN A 106 -4.46 -13.14 3.83
CA ASN A 106 -5.01 -12.88 2.50
C ASN A 106 -3.94 -12.67 1.42
N THR A 107 -2.71 -12.29 1.79
CA THR A 107 -1.57 -12.16 0.87
C THR A 107 -0.80 -13.46 0.67
N SER A 108 -1.04 -14.48 1.51
CA SER A 108 -0.33 -15.76 1.44
C SER A 108 -0.80 -16.70 0.32
N ILE A 109 -1.89 -16.41 -0.43
CA ILE A 109 -2.26 -17.19 -1.62
C ILE A 109 -2.85 -16.30 -2.73
N LEU A 110 -2.00 -15.88 -3.66
CA LEU A 110 -2.35 -15.76 -5.08
C LEU A 110 -1.06 -15.89 -5.90
N ILE A 111 -0.39 -17.04 -5.77
CA ILE A 111 0.54 -17.48 -6.80
C ILE A 111 -0.34 -17.90 -7.97
N LEU A 112 -0.63 -16.96 -8.88
CA LEU A 112 -1.13 -17.31 -10.20
C LEU A 112 0.00 -18.12 -10.86
N PRO A 113 -0.22 -19.41 -11.21
CA PRO A 113 0.77 -20.13 -11.99
C PRO A 113 1.02 -19.31 -13.26
N SER A 114 2.28 -19.00 -13.53
CA SER A 114 2.76 -18.19 -14.67
C SER A 114 2.52 -18.84 -16.04
N GLN A 115 1.51 -19.70 -16.15
CA GLN A 115 1.08 -20.38 -17.36
C GLN A 115 -0.16 -19.76 -17.98
N THR A 116 -0.63 -18.60 -17.51
CA THR A 116 -1.59 -17.83 -18.32
C THR A 116 -0.80 -17.26 -19.50
N PRO A 117 -1.09 -17.67 -20.75
CA PRO A 117 -0.43 -17.09 -21.90
C PRO A 117 -0.66 -15.58 -21.83
N GLN A 118 0.41 -14.80 -21.77
CA GLN A 118 0.29 -13.35 -21.93
C GLN A 118 -0.52 -13.11 -23.20
N PRO A 119 -1.60 -12.30 -23.16
CA PRO A 119 -2.31 -11.96 -24.38
C PRO A 119 -1.33 -11.20 -25.27
N ARG A 120 -0.79 -11.89 -26.28
CA ARG A 120 -0.05 -11.24 -27.36
C ARG A 120 -1.08 -10.42 -28.11
N LEU A 121 -1.00 -9.10 -27.99
CA LEU A 121 -1.65 -8.19 -28.92
C LEU A 121 -1.04 -8.45 -30.30
N GLN A 122 -1.68 -9.33 -31.07
CA GLN A 122 -1.37 -9.55 -32.46
C GLN A 122 -2.13 -8.48 -33.24
N LEU A 123 -1.42 -7.43 -33.67
CA LEU A 123 -1.95 -6.48 -34.64
C LEU A 123 -2.17 -7.25 -35.95
N SER A 124 -3.39 -7.73 -36.19
CA SER A 124 -3.78 -8.20 -37.51
C SER A 124 -4.10 -6.97 -38.37
N TYR A 125 -3.22 -6.68 -39.33
CA TYR A 125 -3.64 -5.90 -40.48
C TYR A 125 -4.63 -6.77 -41.23
N SER A 126 -5.91 -6.48 -41.10
CA SER A 126 -6.93 -7.16 -41.88
C SER A 126 -6.74 -6.79 -43.35
N ASP A 127 -6.43 -7.75 -44.21
CA ASP A 127 -6.52 -7.62 -45.68
C ASP A 127 -8.00 -7.56 -46.13
N ARG A 128 -8.82 -6.74 -45.46
CA ARG A 128 -10.19 -6.49 -45.92
C ARG A 128 -10.15 -5.33 -46.92
N PRO A 129 -10.80 -5.49 -48.09
CA PRO A 129 -10.76 -4.50 -49.15
C PRO A 129 -11.41 -3.21 -48.67
N PHE A 130 -10.66 -2.11 -48.75
CA PHE A 130 -11.21 -0.77 -48.63
C PHE A 130 -12.18 -0.56 -49.80
N ILE A 131 -13.39 -0.09 -49.53
CA ILE A 131 -14.28 0.38 -50.59
C ILE A 131 -13.92 1.85 -50.82
N MET A 132 -13.38 2.16 -51.99
CA MET A 132 -13.22 3.54 -52.45
C MET A 132 -14.58 4.06 -52.90
N ASP A 133 -15.02 5.18 -52.33
CA ASP A 133 -16.09 5.95 -52.94
C ASP A 133 -15.60 6.61 -54.24
N SER A 134 -16.52 7.08 -55.08
CA SER A 134 -16.19 7.79 -56.33
C SER A 134 -15.51 9.15 -56.13
N LYS A 135 -15.18 9.51 -54.88
CA LYS A 135 -14.45 10.72 -54.48
C LYS A 135 -13.10 10.42 -53.83
N GLY A 136 -12.69 9.15 -53.76
CA GLY A 136 -11.37 8.73 -53.29
C GLY A 136 -11.17 8.66 -51.78
N THR A 137 -12.24 8.68 -50.98
CA THR A 137 -12.13 8.57 -49.51
C THR A 137 -12.32 7.11 -49.08
N THR A 138 -11.41 6.59 -48.24
CA THR A 138 -11.47 5.22 -47.71
C THR A 138 -12.00 5.23 -46.28
N THR A 139 -13.13 4.56 -46.04
CA THR A 139 -13.69 4.38 -44.68
C THR A 139 -13.67 2.90 -44.27
N PRO A 140 -13.26 2.58 -43.03
CA PRO A 140 -13.31 1.22 -42.52
C PRO A 140 -14.77 0.79 -42.31
N LYS A 141 -15.15 -0.37 -42.87
CA LYS A 141 -16.48 -0.96 -42.70
C LYS A 141 -16.59 -1.62 -41.32
N ILE A 142 -17.26 -0.96 -40.37
CA ILE A 142 -17.61 -1.57 -39.08
C ILE A 142 -18.86 -2.43 -39.32
N ILE A 143 -18.75 -3.74 -39.09
CA ILE A 143 -19.90 -4.65 -39.06
C ILE A 143 -20.17 -4.89 -37.56
N VAL A 144 -21.36 -4.53 -37.09
CA VAL A 144 -21.86 -4.82 -35.73
C VAL A 144 -22.25 -6.29 -35.64
#